data_AF-A0A973CS60-F1
#
_entry.id   AF-A0A973CS60-F1
#
_cell.length_a   1.000
_cell.length_b   1.000
_cell.length_c   1.000
_cell.angle_alpha   90.00
_cell.angle_beta   90.00
_cell.angle_gamma   90.00
#
_symmetry.space_group_name_H-M   'P 1'
#
loop_
_entity.id
_entity.type
_entity.pdbx_description
1 polymer ?
#
loop_
_entity_poly.entity_id
_entity_poly.type
_entity_poly.pdbx_seq_one_letter_code
_entity_poly.pdbx_strand_id
1 'polypeptide(L)'
;MTNKDALKRLGETFTSIRVSATQKLKDRQLLRICCLLWLILTILWGIYFAGYKMINYDPGWYVGTFPAVRGRLMDKTGLPLVWSERHFVLLYKKADSADTIMSDMKLLNKNLGLNASDYYSKIVSSPTNEFVVQNLTPSHLIKIKDLFANNERFIVQSYFDRQQTNLPRKVIRQIGETQQFGNREVGMSGWEKFYNKKLSGSDGKYRVKIDKFGNWKLDSWEEIKKPTPGEDVYLPINIEQISSN
;
A
#
# COMPACT_ATOMS: atom_id res chain seq x y z
N MET A 1 -28.57 49.43 -68.50
CA MET A 1 -28.93 48.83 -67.19
C MET A 1 -30.00 49.72 -66.58
N THR A 2 -31.23 49.21 -66.44
CA THR A 2 -32.32 50.06 -65.97
C THR A 2 -32.24 50.22 -64.45
N ASN A 3 -32.70 51.35 -63.92
CA ASN A 3 -32.74 51.62 -62.47
C ASN A 3 -33.49 50.50 -61.70
N LYS A 4 -34.41 49.79 -62.38
CA LYS A 4 -35.13 48.62 -61.86
C LYS A 4 -34.22 47.41 -61.59
N ASP A 5 -33.22 47.14 -62.44
CA ASP A 5 -32.31 46.00 -62.28
C ASP A 5 -31.35 46.21 -61.09
N ALA A 6 -30.92 47.45 -60.87
CA ALA A 6 -30.10 47.84 -59.73
C ALA A 6 -30.87 47.69 -58.41
N LEU A 7 -32.13 48.13 -58.37
CA LEU A 7 -32.99 47.98 -57.20
C LEU A 7 -33.32 46.51 -56.89
N LYS A 8 -33.52 45.68 -57.92
CA LYS A 8 -33.75 44.23 -57.73
C LYS A 8 -32.53 43.53 -57.15
N ARG A 9 -31.33 43.82 -57.68
CA ARG A 9 -30.07 43.28 -57.15
C ARG A 9 -29.83 43.68 -55.71
N LEU A 10 -30.08 44.94 -55.34
CA LEU A 10 -29.98 45.39 -53.95
C LEU A 10 -30.94 44.62 -53.03
N GLY A 11 -32.19 44.37 -53.46
CA GLY A 11 -33.14 43.54 -52.71
C GLY A 11 -32.65 42.11 -52.47
N GLU A 12 -32.02 41.49 -53.46
CA GLU A 12 -31.44 40.13 -53.36
C GLU A 12 -30.20 40.09 -52.43
N THR A 13 -29.35 41.12 -52.43
CA THR A 13 -28.25 41.22 -51.45
C THR A 13 -28.75 41.47 -50.03
N PHE A 14 -29.77 42.31 -49.83
CA PHE A 14 -30.32 42.56 -48.50
C PHE A 14 -31.02 41.32 -47.92
N THR A 15 -31.72 40.54 -48.75
CA THR A 15 -32.35 39.28 -48.31
C THR A 15 -31.32 38.21 -47.96
N SER A 16 -30.27 38.03 -48.77
CA SER A 16 -29.20 37.07 -48.47
C SER A 16 -28.39 37.45 -47.21
N ILE A 17 -28.09 38.73 -46.98
CA ILE A 17 -27.46 39.21 -45.74
C ILE A 17 -28.35 38.96 -44.52
N ARG A 18 -29.67 39.20 -44.64
CA ARG A 18 -30.63 38.97 -43.54
C ARG A 18 -30.77 37.48 -43.20
N VAL A 19 -30.77 36.59 -44.20
CA VAL A 19 -30.79 35.13 -43.98
C VAL A 19 -29.48 34.67 -43.34
N SER A 20 -28.31 35.16 -43.80
CA SER A 20 -27.01 34.83 -43.19
C SER A 20 -26.89 35.32 -41.74
N ALA A 21 -27.38 36.52 -41.43
CA ALA A 21 -27.35 37.09 -40.09
C ALA A 21 -28.29 36.33 -39.12
N THR A 22 -29.49 35.94 -39.58
CA THR A 22 -30.43 35.15 -38.77
C THR A 22 -29.94 33.73 -38.51
N GLN A 23 -29.26 33.09 -39.48
CA GLN A 23 -28.63 31.78 -39.28
C GLN A 23 -27.49 31.85 -38.25
N LYS A 24 -26.59 32.84 -38.36
CA LYS A 24 -25.51 33.05 -37.37
C LYS A 24 -26.05 33.34 -35.96
N LEU A 25 -27.20 34.00 -35.84
CA LEU A 25 -27.85 34.24 -34.54
C LEU A 25 -28.38 32.93 -33.95
N LYS A 26 -29.03 32.08 -34.77
CA LYS A 26 -29.52 30.76 -34.36
C LYS A 26 -28.38 29.84 -33.92
N ASP A 27 -27.27 29.81 -34.66
CA ASP A 27 -26.11 28.97 -34.33
C ASP A 27 -25.46 29.41 -33.01
N ARG A 28 -25.37 30.72 -32.74
CA ARG A 28 -24.90 31.26 -31.45
C ARG A 28 -25.85 30.92 -30.29
N GLN A 29 -27.15 30.96 -30.53
CA GLN A 29 -28.15 30.56 -29.53
C GLN A 29 -28.05 29.05 -29.23
N LEU A 30 -27.89 28.21 -30.25
CA LEU A 30 -27.71 26.78 -30.10
C LEU A 30 -26.46 26.45 -29.28
N LEU A 31 -25.32 27.08 -29.61
CA LEU A 31 -24.07 26.90 -28.86
C LEU A 31 -24.24 27.27 -27.38
N ARG A 32 -24.90 28.40 -27.09
CA ARG A 32 -25.18 28.83 -25.71
C ARG A 32 -26.05 27.81 -24.97
N ILE A 33 -27.08 27.27 -25.61
CA ILE A 33 -27.94 26.24 -25.02
C ILE A 33 -27.13 24.97 -24.73
N CYS A 34 -26.29 24.52 -25.66
CA CYS A 34 -25.42 23.37 -25.45
C CYS A 34 -24.45 23.58 -24.27
N CYS A 35 -23.83 24.77 -24.16
CA CYS A 35 -22.96 25.11 -23.03
C CYS A 35 -23.73 25.12 -21.71
N LEU A 36 -24.96 25.66 -21.69
CA LEU A 36 -25.80 25.67 -20.49
C LEU A 36 -26.22 24.26 -20.09
N LEU A 37 -26.62 23.41 -21.03
CA LEU A 37 -26.95 22.01 -20.77
C LEU A 37 -25.74 21.24 -20.22
N TRP A 38 -24.55 21.48 -20.79
CA TRP A 38 -23.31 20.87 -20.29
C TRP A 38 -22.97 21.34 -18.86
N LEU A 39 -23.14 22.63 -18.56
CA LEU A 39 -22.98 23.17 -17.21
C LEU A 39 -23.99 22.55 -16.22
N ILE A 40 -25.25 22.41 -16.62
CA ILE A 40 -26.27 21.77 -15.78
C ILE A 40 -25.90 20.31 -15.50
N LEU A 41 -25.46 19.57 -16.53
CA LEU A 41 -25.02 18.19 -16.37
C LEU A 41 -23.82 18.06 -15.44
N THR A 42 -22.82 18.95 -15.53
CA THR A 42 -21.65 18.90 -14.64
C THR A 42 -22.01 19.26 -13.20
N ILE A 43 -22.92 20.20 -12.99
CA ILE A 43 -23.48 20.51 -11.66
C ILE A 43 -24.23 19.31 -11.09
N LEU A 44 -25.15 18.71 -11.87
CA LEU A 44 -25.91 17.53 -11.44
C LEU A 44 -24.98 16.35 -11.13
N TRP A 45 -23.95 16.14 -11.94
CA TRP A 45 -22.95 15.11 -11.71
C TRP A 45 -22.11 15.38 -10.45
N GLY A 46 -21.73 16.64 -10.23
CA GLY A 46 -21.07 17.07 -9.00
C GLY A 46 -21.92 16.85 -7.75
N ILE A 47 -23.22 17.19 -7.80
CA ILE A 47 -24.17 16.95 -6.71
C ILE A 47 -24.35 15.44 -6.47
N TYR A 48 -24.52 14.65 -7.54
CA TYR A 48 -24.62 13.19 -7.44
C TYR A 48 -23.37 12.60 -6.77
N PHE A 49 -22.18 13.00 -7.21
CA PHE A 49 -20.93 12.51 -6.65
C PHE A 49 -20.73 12.98 -5.21
N ALA A 50 -21.07 14.23 -4.89
CA ALA A 50 -21.00 14.75 -3.52
C ALA A 50 -21.98 14.06 -2.58
N GLY A 51 -23.22 13.83 -3.02
CA GLY A 51 -24.24 13.09 -2.25
C GLY A 51 -23.89 11.61 -2.10
N TYR A 52 -23.48 10.95 -3.18
CA TYR A 52 -22.98 9.57 -3.14
C TYR A 52 -21.78 9.44 -2.21
N LYS A 53 -20.85 10.40 -2.25
CA LYS A 53 -19.70 10.43 -1.34
C LYS A 53 -20.18 10.70 0.08
N MET A 54 -21.04 11.67 0.37
CA MET A 54 -21.52 11.93 1.74
C MET A 54 -22.26 10.73 2.35
N ILE A 55 -23.09 10.03 1.57
CA ILE A 55 -23.86 8.86 2.06
C ILE A 55 -22.93 7.66 2.30
N ASN A 56 -21.88 7.50 1.49
CA ASN A 56 -20.95 6.37 1.59
C ASN A 56 -19.63 6.70 2.31
N TYR A 57 -19.44 7.96 2.71
CA TYR A 57 -18.28 8.40 3.48
C TYR A 57 -18.62 8.19 4.95
N ASP A 58 -18.28 7.00 5.45
CA ASP A 58 -18.19 6.73 6.88
C ASP A 58 -16.75 7.11 7.31
N PRO A 59 -16.49 8.35 7.81
CA PRO A 59 -15.17 8.92 8.05
C PRO A 59 -14.31 8.17 9.08
N GLY A 60 -14.81 7.05 9.63
CA GLY A 60 -14.06 6.22 10.56
C GLY A 60 -13.23 5.12 9.90
N TRP A 61 -13.45 4.75 8.64
CA TRP A 61 -12.76 3.55 8.10
C TRP A 61 -11.33 3.84 7.63
N TYR A 62 -10.38 3.23 8.31
CA TYR A 62 -9.03 3.06 7.80
C TYR A 62 -8.95 1.80 6.95
N VAL A 63 -8.31 1.91 5.79
CA VAL A 63 -8.04 0.77 4.91
C VAL A 63 -6.56 0.47 4.92
N GLY A 64 -6.20 -0.73 5.36
CA GLY A 64 -4.82 -1.20 5.39
C GLY A 64 -4.62 -2.41 4.48
N THR A 65 -3.36 -2.79 4.31
CA THR A 65 -2.95 -4.00 3.59
C THR A 65 -2.18 -4.92 4.52
N PHE A 66 -2.32 -6.23 4.32
CA PHE A 66 -1.40 -7.21 4.88
C PHE A 66 -0.65 -7.89 3.73
N PRO A 67 0.69 -7.95 3.79
CA PRO A 67 1.51 -8.44 2.68
C PRO A 67 1.29 -9.93 2.44
N ALA A 68 1.25 -10.32 1.17
CA ALA A 68 1.27 -11.73 0.78
C ALA A 68 2.63 -12.37 1.10
N VAL A 69 2.59 -13.64 1.48
CA VAL A 69 3.81 -14.45 1.62
C VAL A 69 4.36 -14.72 0.23
N ARG A 70 5.65 -14.42 0.02
CA ARG A 70 6.34 -14.72 -1.22
C ARG A 70 6.52 -16.23 -1.38
N GLY A 71 6.26 -16.76 -2.57
CA GLY A 71 6.43 -18.18 -2.90
C GLY A 71 7.87 -18.66 -2.72
N ARG A 72 8.05 -19.97 -2.58
CA ARG A 72 9.34 -20.61 -2.37
C ARG A 72 10.02 -20.92 -3.70
N LEU A 73 11.35 -20.88 -3.69
CA LEU A 73 12.15 -21.50 -4.75
C LEU A 73 12.54 -22.89 -4.29
N MET A 74 12.15 -23.88 -5.08
CA MET A 74 12.40 -25.29 -4.82
C MET A 74 13.34 -25.83 -5.90
N ASP A 75 14.13 -26.83 -5.57
CA ASP A 75 14.87 -27.58 -6.58
C ASP A 75 13.95 -28.57 -7.32
N LYS A 76 14.49 -29.35 -8.27
CA LYS A 76 13.70 -30.29 -9.06
C LYS A 76 13.11 -31.45 -8.24
N THR A 77 13.67 -31.71 -7.06
CA THR A 77 13.24 -32.79 -6.15
C THR A 77 12.20 -32.30 -5.15
N GLY A 78 12.02 -30.99 -5.04
CA GLY A 78 11.12 -30.38 -4.06
C GLY A 78 11.83 -29.97 -2.77
N LEU A 79 13.16 -29.87 -2.75
CA LEU A 79 13.88 -29.30 -1.62
C LEU A 79 13.78 -27.76 -1.65
N PRO A 80 13.40 -27.09 -0.55
CA PRO A 80 13.38 -25.64 -0.48
C PRO A 80 14.80 -25.07 -0.51
N LEU A 81 15.03 -24.18 -1.47
CA LEU A 81 16.27 -23.43 -1.62
C LEU A 81 16.16 -22.04 -1.01
N VAL A 82 15.00 -21.39 -1.18
CA VAL A 82 14.69 -20.05 -0.67
C VAL A 82 13.24 -19.97 -0.25
N TRP A 83 12.97 -19.38 0.91
CA TRP A 83 11.62 -19.15 1.44
C TRP A 83 11.58 -17.86 2.25
N SER A 84 10.39 -17.35 2.54
CA SER A 84 10.23 -16.17 3.40
C SER A 84 9.68 -16.58 4.77
N GLU A 85 10.30 -16.09 5.83
CA GLU A 85 9.85 -16.28 7.21
C GLU A 85 9.31 -14.97 7.77
N ARG A 86 8.22 -15.04 8.54
CA ARG A 86 7.66 -13.85 9.21
C ARG A 86 8.36 -13.66 10.55
N HIS A 87 9.01 -12.52 10.71
CA HIS A 87 9.56 -12.06 11.97
C HIS A 87 8.68 -10.97 12.57
N PHE A 88 8.68 -10.91 13.90
CA PHE A 88 8.02 -9.86 14.66
C PHE A 88 9.07 -9.12 15.45
N VAL A 89 9.02 -7.80 15.42
CA VAL A 89 9.90 -6.93 16.20
C VAL A 89 9.09 -6.01 17.08
N LEU A 90 9.63 -5.77 18.27
CA LEU A 90 9.13 -4.72 19.14
C LEU A 90 9.85 -3.42 18.82
N LEU A 91 9.12 -2.45 18.32
CA LEU A 91 9.54 -1.06 18.23
C LEU A 91 9.17 -0.31 19.51
N TYR A 92 10.09 0.51 19.99
CA TYR A 92 9.89 1.42 21.11
C TYR A 92 10.07 2.87 20.65
N LYS A 93 9.04 3.69 20.87
CA LYS A 93 9.10 5.14 20.73
C LYS A 93 9.67 5.74 22.01
N LYS A 94 10.79 6.43 21.88
CA LYS A 94 11.51 7.08 22.98
C LYS A 94 10.59 8.07 23.70
N ALA A 95 10.46 7.91 25.02
CA ALA A 95 9.82 8.89 25.86
C ALA A 95 10.75 10.08 26.12
N ASP A 96 10.17 11.25 26.38
CA ASP A 96 10.95 12.47 26.67
C ASP A 96 11.67 12.41 28.02
N SER A 97 11.12 11.65 28.98
CA SER A 97 11.67 11.51 30.33
C SER A 97 12.48 10.21 30.50
N ALA A 98 13.69 10.35 31.06
CA ALA A 98 14.56 9.23 31.43
C ALA A 98 13.89 8.25 32.40
N ASP A 99 13.09 8.75 33.35
CA ASP A 99 12.38 7.91 34.32
C ASP A 99 11.32 7.03 33.64
N THR A 100 10.63 7.59 32.65
CA THR A 100 9.65 6.85 31.84
C THR A 100 10.35 5.76 31.01
N ILE A 101 11.49 6.07 30.39
CA ILE A 101 12.28 5.07 29.64
C ILE A 101 12.71 3.94 30.58
N MET A 102 13.22 4.25 31.78
CA MET A 102 13.64 3.24 32.75
C MET A 102 12.46 2.38 33.22
N SER A 103 11.31 3.00 33.48
CA SER A 103 10.08 2.29 33.87
C SER A 103 9.62 1.34 32.76
N ASP A 104 9.58 1.81 31.52
CA ASP A 104 9.24 1.03 30.33
C ASP A 104 10.20 -0.16 30.16
N MET A 105 11.51 0.05 30.31
CA MET A 105 12.50 -1.04 30.20
C MET A 105 12.39 -2.06 31.33
N LYS A 106 12.03 -1.65 32.55
CA LYS A 106 11.73 -2.58 33.65
C LYS A 106 10.50 -3.44 33.35
N LEU A 107 9.46 -2.86 32.74
CA LEU A 107 8.29 -3.62 32.29
C LEU A 107 8.67 -4.65 31.22
N LEU A 108 9.52 -4.27 30.26
CA LEU A 108 10.00 -5.20 29.24
C LEU A 108 10.88 -6.30 29.83
N ASN A 109 11.77 -5.98 30.78
CA ASN A 109 12.57 -6.99 31.48
C ASN A 109 11.67 -8.02 32.16
N LYS A 110 10.65 -7.56 32.91
CA LYS A 110 9.71 -8.44 33.61
C LYS A 110 8.99 -9.41 32.67
N ASN A 111 8.59 -8.97 31.48
CA ASN A 111 7.76 -9.77 30.57
C ASN A 111 8.55 -10.57 29.53
N LEU A 112 9.70 -10.05 29.09
CA LEU A 112 10.51 -10.59 27.99
C LEU A 112 11.90 -11.08 28.44
N GLY A 113 12.29 -10.89 29.71
CA GLY A 113 13.61 -11.25 30.22
C GLY A 113 14.74 -10.40 29.64
N LEU A 114 14.43 -9.19 29.17
CA LEU A 114 15.40 -8.28 28.57
C LEU A 114 16.24 -7.56 29.61
N ASN A 115 17.55 -7.44 29.38
CA ASN A 115 18.40 -6.68 30.28
C ASN A 115 18.13 -5.17 30.17
N ALA A 116 17.35 -4.63 31.11
CA ALA A 116 16.89 -3.23 31.09
C ALA A 116 18.03 -2.21 31.00
N SER A 117 19.18 -2.46 31.64
CA SER A 117 20.32 -1.52 31.62
C SER A 117 20.93 -1.37 30.23
N ASP A 118 21.03 -2.47 29.50
CA ASP A 118 21.68 -2.52 28.19
C ASP A 118 20.85 -1.78 27.14
N TYR A 119 19.52 -1.90 27.22
CA TYR A 119 18.62 -1.18 26.32
C TYR A 119 18.47 0.29 26.71
N TYR A 120 18.40 0.60 28.01
CA TYR A 120 18.30 1.98 28.49
C TYR A 120 19.46 2.83 27.97
N SER A 121 20.70 2.37 28.14
CA SER A 121 21.89 3.11 27.68
C SER A 121 21.90 3.33 26.16
N LYS A 122 21.46 2.34 25.37
CA LYS A 122 21.32 2.47 23.91
C LYS A 122 20.23 3.45 23.48
N ILE A 123 19.10 3.46 24.17
CA ILE A 123 17.95 4.33 23.84
C ILE A 123 18.27 5.79 24.19
N VAL A 124 18.85 6.03 25.36
CA VAL A 124 19.18 7.39 25.82
C VAL A 124 20.23 8.03 24.91
N SER A 125 21.26 7.27 24.53
CA SER A 125 22.39 7.77 23.72
C SER A 125 22.09 7.93 22.23
N SER A 126 21.02 7.31 21.72
CA SER A 126 20.74 7.35 20.29
C SER A 126 19.97 8.62 19.87
N PRO A 127 20.28 9.14 18.66
CA PRO A 127 19.63 10.31 18.08
C PRO A 127 18.23 10.01 17.51
N THR A 128 17.83 8.75 17.37
CA THR A 128 16.52 8.38 16.82
C THR A 128 15.45 8.35 17.91
N ASN A 129 14.20 8.61 17.52
CA ASN A 129 13.05 8.50 18.42
C ASN A 129 12.42 7.11 18.42
N GLU A 130 12.89 6.19 17.57
CA GLU A 130 12.38 4.83 17.46
C GLU A 130 13.51 3.81 17.53
N PHE A 131 13.24 2.68 18.21
CA PHE A 131 14.21 1.65 18.53
C PHE A 131 13.65 0.25 18.35
N VAL A 132 14.43 -0.62 17.71
CA VAL A 132 14.15 -2.06 17.73
C VAL A 132 14.68 -2.63 19.03
N VAL A 133 13.78 -3.17 19.85
CA VAL A 133 14.13 -3.75 21.14
C VAL A 133 14.46 -5.23 21.00
N GLN A 134 13.67 -6.01 20.26
CA GLN A 134 13.90 -7.46 20.17
C GLN A 134 13.14 -8.10 19.00
N ASN A 135 13.65 -9.25 18.54
CA ASN A 135 12.89 -10.22 17.75
C ASN A 135 11.98 -11.05 18.68
N LEU A 136 10.68 -10.96 18.45
CA LEU A 136 9.65 -11.58 19.28
C LEU A 136 9.33 -12.99 18.78
N THR A 137 9.30 -13.94 19.71
CA THR A 137 8.74 -15.26 19.47
C THR A 137 7.22 -15.23 19.64
N PRO A 138 6.47 -16.24 19.15
CA PRO A 138 5.04 -16.34 19.42
C PRO A 138 4.70 -16.31 20.92
N SER A 139 5.53 -16.94 21.76
CA SER A 139 5.35 -16.92 23.22
C SER A 139 5.53 -15.53 23.82
N HIS A 140 6.43 -14.71 23.27
CA HIS A 140 6.63 -13.33 23.69
C HIS A 140 5.39 -12.49 23.39
N LEU A 141 4.84 -12.60 22.17
CA LEU A 141 3.65 -11.86 21.74
C LEU A 141 2.46 -12.06 22.69
N ILE A 142 2.27 -13.28 23.21
CA ILE A 142 1.23 -13.59 24.18
C ILE A 142 1.45 -12.83 25.49
N LYS A 143 2.69 -12.79 26.00
CA LYS A 143 3.04 -12.14 27.28
C LYS A 143 2.89 -10.63 27.25
N ILE A 144 3.15 -10.00 26.11
CA ILE A 144 3.17 -8.53 25.98
C ILE A 144 1.85 -7.95 25.45
N LYS A 145 0.88 -8.79 25.08
CA LYS A 145 -0.43 -8.38 24.57
C LYS A 145 -1.07 -7.27 25.42
N ASP A 146 -1.03 -7.42 26.75
CA ASP A 146 -1.68 -6.48 27.67
C ASP A 146 -0.88 -5.20 27.89
N LEU A 147 0.43 -5.19 27.58
CA LEU A 147 1.28 -4.00 27.69
C LEU A 147 0.90 -2.95 26.63
N PHE A 148 0.49 -3.39 25.44
CA PHE A 148 0.16 -2.49 24.33
C PHE A 148 -1.16 -1.78 24.50
N ALA A 149 -2.12 -2.40 25.20
CA ALA A 149 -3.46 -1.82 25.37
C ALA A 149 -3.41 -0.44 26.04
N ASN A 150 -2.37 -0.16 26.82
CA ASN A 150 -2.25 1.05 27.63
C ASN A 150 -1.01 1.89 27.31
N ASN A 151 -0.23 1.54 26.28
CA ASN A 151 1.03 2.22 26.00
C ASN A 151 1.35 2.29 24.50
N GLU A 152 1.07 3.46 23.92
CA GLU A 152 1.33 3.78 22.50
C GLU A 152 2.82 3.83 22.14
N ARG A 153 3.73 3.79 23.13
CA ARG A 153 5.18 3.78 22.87
C ARG A 153 5.68 2.42 22.38
N PHE A 154 4.94 1.35 22.62
CA PHE A 154 5.32 0.01 22.19
C PHE A 154 4.52 -0.37 20.95
N ILE A 155 5.22 -0.68 19.86
CA ILE A 155 4.60 -1.05 18.58
C ILE A 155 5.17 -2.39 18.14
N VAL A 156 4.31 -3.37 17.89
CA VAL A 156 4.73 -4.61 17.21
C VAL A 156 4.67 -4.38 15.72
N GLN A 157 5.81 -4.56 15.05
CA GLN A 157 5.86 -4.62 13.60
C GLN A 157 6.20 -6.04 13.18
N SER A 158 5.59 -6.50 12.09
CA SER A 158 5.99 -7.75 11.43
C SER A 158 6.60 -7.45 10.08
N TYR A 159 7.62 -8.20 9.69
CA TYR A 159 8.18 -8.18 8.35
C TYR A 159 8.49 -9.60 7.89
N PHE A 160 8.63 -9.78 6.58
CA PHE A 160 9.13 -11.02 6.00
C PHE A 160 10.62 -10.88 5.74
N ASP A 161 11.37 -11.93 6.10
CA ASP A 161 12.77 -12.06 5.78
C ASP A 161 12.99 -13.26 4.87
N ARG A 162 13.83 -13.09 3.84
CA ARG A 162 14.05 -14.09 2.80
C ARG A 162 15.21 -14.99 3.23
N GLN A 163 14.86 -16.19 3.70
CA GLN A 163 15.80 -17.21 4.14
C GLN A 163 16.29 -18.05 2.96
N GLN A 164 17.52 -18.55 3.09
CA GLN A 164 18.17 -19.40 2.11
C GLN A 164 18.85 -20.58 2.80
N THR A 165 18.78 -21.76 2.19
CA THR A 165 19.57 -22.93 2.62
C THR A 165 21.07 -22.66 2.43
N ASN A 166 21.94 -23.42 3.07
CA ASN A 166 23.37 -23.36 2.77
C ASN A 166 23.63 -23.91 1.35
N LEU A 167 23.77 -23.03 0.35
CA LEU A 167 23.90 -23.39 -1.06
C LEU A 167 25.30 -23.04 -1.60
N PRO A 168 25.80 -23.77 -2.61
CA PRO A 168 27.03 -23.42 -3.31
C PRO A 168 26.95 -22.01 -3.93
N ARG A 169 28.05 -21.25 -3.90
CA ARG A 169 28.09 -19.85 -4.37
C ARG A 169 27.59 -19.66 -5.81
N LYS A 170 27.81 -20.65 -6.69
CA LYS A 170 27.31 -20.64 -8.07
C LYS A 170 25.78 -20.62 -8.14
N VAL A 171 25.12 -21.38 -7.25
CA VAL A 171 23.65 -21.46 -7.17
C VAL A 171 23.09 -20.17 -6.56
N ILE A 172 23.73 -19.63 -5.51
CA ILE A 172 23.34 -18.35 -4.91
C ILE A 172 23.29 -17.23 -5.96
N ARG A 173 24.31 -17.14 -6.83
CA ARG A 173 24.35 -16.16 -7.92
C ARG A 173 23.23 -16.33 -8.96
N GLN A 174 22.77 -17.57 -9.18
CA GLN A 174 21.67 -17.85 -10.11
C GLN A 174 20.30 -17.52 -9.49
N ILE A 175 20.13 -17.80 -8.19
CA ILE A 175 18.94 -17.41 -7.42
C ILE A 175 18.78 -15.89 -7.47
N GLY A 176 19.85 -15.15 -7.22
CA GLY A 176 19.83 -13.69 -7.18
C GLY A 176 19.38 -13.14 -5.84
N GLU A 177 19.01 -11.87 -5.83
CA GLU A 177 18.73 -11.10 -4.62
C GLU A 177 17.30 -10.55 -4.62
N THR A 178 16.77 -10.30 -3.43
CA THR A 178 15.50 -9.62 -3.19
C THR A 178 15.73 -8.30 -2.45
N GLN A 179 14.83 -7.34 -2.64
CA GLN A 179 14.80 -6.08 -1.89
C GLN A 179 13.42 -5.84 -1.31
N GLN A 180 13.38 -5.32 -0.08
CA GLN A 180 12.17 -4.84 0.57
C GLN A 180 11.76 -3.49 -0.03
N PHE A 181 10.56 -3.43 -0.62
CA PHE A 181 9.89 -2.19 -1.02
C PHE A 181 8.58 -2.06 -0.24
N GLY A 182 8.57 -1.19 0.76
CA GLY A 182 7.47 -1.13 1.72
C GLY A 182 7.39 -2.42 2.54
N ASN A 183 6.25 -3.11 2.51
CA ASN A 183 6.05 -4.40 3.18
C ASN A 183 6.19 -5.61 2.23
N ARG A 184 6.74 -5.41 1.03
CA ARG A 184 6.82 -6.44 -0.01
C ARG A 184 8.27 -6.72 -0.42
N GLU A 185 8.58 -8.00 -0.57
CA GLU A 185 9.83 -8.46 -1.17
C GLU A 185 9.71 -8.50 -2.70
N VAL A 186 10.63 -7.83 -3.38
CA VAL A 186 10.71 -7.78 -4.85
C VAL A 186 12.03 -8.41 -5.29
N GLY A 187 11.96 -9.32 -6.27
CA GLY A 187 13.14 -9.93 -6.86
C GLY A 187 13.92 -8.94 -7.73
N MET A 188 15.20 -8.74 -7.42
CA MET A 188 16.08 -7.74 -8.04
C MET A 188 16.97 -8.34 -9.13
N SER A 189 17.38 -9.60 -8.97
CA SER A 189 18.25 -10.30 -9.91
C SER A 189 17.93 -11.81 -9.97
N GLY A 190 18.59 -12.53 -10.88
CA GLY A 190 18.51 -13.99 -10.98
C GLY A 190 17.09 -14.55 -11.18
N TRP A 191 16.86 -15.75 -10.64
CA TRP A 191 15.55 -16.40 -10.60
C TRP A 191 14.52 -15.65 -9.76
N GLU A 192 14.94 -14.95 -8.71
CA GLU A 192 14.05 -14.11 -7.90
C GLU A 192 13.39 -13.02 -8.75
N LYS A 193 14.15 -12.35 -9.63
CA LYS A 193 13.60 -11.39 -10.60
C LYS A 193 12.77 -12.07 -11.68
N PHE A 194 13.31 -13.13 -12.28
CA PHE A 194 12.67 -13.81 -13.42
C PHE A 194 11.28 -14.35 -13.05
N TYR A 195 11.16 -14.98 -11.87
CA TYR A 195 9.90 -15.53 -11.38
C TYR A 195 9.12 -14.58 -10.47
N ASN A 196 9.49 -13.31 -10.39
CA ASN A 196 8.89 -12.36 -9.45
C ASN A 196 7.36 -12.31 -9.54
N LYS A 197 6.79 -12.39 -10.76
CA LYS A 197 5.33 -12.38 -10.97
C LYS A 197 4.62 -13.58 -10.31
N LYS A 198 5.24 -14.76 -10.34
CA LYS A 198 4.70 -15.98 -9.71
C LYS A 198 4.92 -15.96 -8.21
N LEU A 199 6.13 -15.58 -7.79
CA LEU A 199 6.55 -15.59 -6.40
C LEU A 199 5.86 -14.51 -5.55
N SER A 200 5.43 -13.39 -6.12
CA SER A 200 4.96 -12.24 -5.31
C SER A 200 3.58 -12.41 -4.68
N GLY A 201 2.71 -13.25 -5.24
CA GLY A 201 1.34 -13.38 -4.76
C GLY A 201 0.52 -12.10 -4.89
N SER A 202 -0.54 -11.96 -4.08
CA SER A 202 -1.34 -10.74 -4.03
C SER A 202 -1.72 -10.37 -2.60
N ASP A 203 -1.34 -9.16 -2.18
CA ASP A 203 -1.69 -8.66 -0.85
C ASP A 203 -3.20 -8.65 -0.65
N GLY A 204 -3.59 -8.87 0.58
CA GLY A 204 -4.96 -8.65 0.97
C GLY A 204 -5.16 -7.27 1.58
N LYS A 205 -6.43 -6.97 1.81
CA LYS A 205 -6.92 -5.68 2.26
C LYS A 205 -7.84 -5.90 3.44
N TYR A 206 -7.73 -5.02 4.42
CA TYR A 206 -8.67 -4.94 5.52
C TYR A 206 -9.13 -3.50 5.69
N ARG A 207 -10.25 -3.34 6.38
CA ARG A 207 -10.65 -2.07 6.95
C ARG A 207 -10.95 -2.20 8.42
N VAL A 208 -10.79 -1.12 9.15
CA VAL A 208 -11.13 -1.04 10.58
C VAL A 208 -11.65 0.36 10.86
N LYS A 209 -12.65 0.49 11.72
CA LYS A 209 -13.07 1.80 12.21
C LYS A 209 -12.05 2.33 13.20
N ILE A 210 -11.66 3.56 12.99
CA ILE A 210 -10.81 4.35 13.86
C ILE A 210 -11.70 5.34 14.62
N ASP A 211 -11.43 5.50 15.91
CA ASP A 211 -12.09 6.50 16.75
C ASP A 211 -11.50 7.91 16.54
N LYS A 212 -12.04 8.91 17.25
CA LYS A 212 -11.56 10.29 17.16
C LYS A 212 -10.10 10.50 17.62
N PHE A 213 -9.51 9.51 18.29
CA PHE A 213 -8.14 9.54 18.82
C PHE A 213 -7.15 8.75 17.95
N GLY A 214 -7.61 8.08 16.89
CA GLY A 214 -6.74 7.24 16.05
C GLY A 214 -6.72 5.77 16.46
N ASN A 215 -7.46 5.35 17.48
CA ASN A 215 -7.47 3.98 17.96
C ASN A 215 -8.41 3.10 17.16
N TRP A 216 -8.01 1.84 16.96
CA TRP A 216 -8.82 0.85 16.28
C TRP A 216 -9.99 0.40 17.17
N LYS A 217 -11.21 0.36 16.62
CA LYS A 217 -12.33 -0.34 17.23
C LYS A 217 -12.22 -1.83 16.92
N LEU A 218 -11.87 -2.63 17.93
CA LEU A 218 -11.53 -4.05 17.78
C LEU A 218 -12.61 -4.89 17.08
N ASP A 219 -13.87 -4.56 17.31
CA ASP A 219 -15.06 -5.23 16.77
C ASP A 219 -15.37 -4.85 15.31
N SER A 220 -14.71 -3.82 14.79
CA SER A 220 -14.96 -3.29 13.45
C SER A 220 -14.00 -3.79 12.39
N TRP A 221 -13.06 -4.68 12.73
CA TRP A 221 -12.12 -5.20 11.75
C TRP A 221 -12.84 -6.06 10.71
N GLU A 222 -12.61 -5.78 9.43
CA GLU A 222 -13.20 -6.52 8.32
C GLU A 222 -12.15 -6.83 7.25
N GLU A 223 -12.06 -8.10 6.87
CA GLU A 223 -11.28 -8.53 5.71
C GLU A 223 -12.04 -8.15 4.42
N ILE A 224 -11.50 -7.23 3.64
CA ILE A 224 -12.04 -6.85 2.32
C ILE A 224 -11.56 -7.85 1.27
N LYS A 225 -10.29 -8.25 1.35
CA LYS A 225 -9.65 -9.16 0.40
C LYS A 225 -8.66 -10.03 1.14
N LYS A 226 -8.84 -11.35 1.06
CA LYS A 226 -7.88 -12.35 1.57
C LYS A 226 -6.55 -12.28 0.80
N PRO A 227 -5.37 -12.50 1.43
CA PRO A 227 -4.11 -12.48 0.71
C PRO A 227 -3.96 -13.80 -0.04
N THR A 228 -3.42 -13.74 -1.25
CA THR A 228 -3.05 -14.93 -2.00
C THR A 228 -1.54 -15.08 -1.92
N PRO A 229 -0.99 -16.16 -1.33
CA PRO A 229 0.45 -16.37 -1.32
C PRO A 229 0.98 -16.52 -2.75
N GLY A 230 2.26 -16.22 -2.94
CA GLY A 230 2.95 -16.50 -4.20
C GLY A 230 3.03 -17.99 -4.49
N GLU A 231 3.11 -18.33 -5.76
CA GLU A 231 3.29 -19.71 -6.21
C GLU A 231 4.72 -20.17 -5.90
N ASP A 232 4.85 -21.41 -5.46
CA ASP A 232 6.15 -22.07 -5.37
C ASP A 232 6.65 -22.41 -6.78
N VAL A 233 7.95 -22.20 -7.00
CA VAL A 233 8.58 -22.42 -8.30
C VAL A 233 9.65 -23.49 -8.17
N TYR A 234 9.51 -24.53 -8.99
CA TYR A 234 10.46 -25.63 -9.12
C TYR A 234 11.50 -25.32 -10.19
N LEU A 235 12.77 -25.35 -9.80
CA LEU A 235 13.90 -25.04 -10.66
C LEU A 235 14.47 -26.33 -11.26
N PRO A 236 14.98 -26.31 -12.50
CA PRO A 236 15.54 -27.49 -13.17
C PRO A 236 16.96 -27.82 -12.67
N ILE A 237 17.23 -27.65 -11.37
CA ILE A 237 18.50 -27.98 -10.73
C ILE A 237 18.31 -29.07 -9.68
N ASN A 238 19.35 -29.88 -9.47
CA ASN A 238 19.42 -30.80 -8.34
C ASN A 238 20.60 -30.38 -7.48
N ILE A 239 20.32 -29.97 -6.23
CA ILE A 239 21.37 -29.44 -5.36
C ILE A 239 22.35 -30.52 -4.91
N GLU A 240 21.90 -31.76 -4.76
CA GLU A 240 22.74 -32.90 -4.34
C GLU A 240 23.80 -33.21 -5.41
N GLN A 241 23.45 -33.07 -6.68
CA GLN A 241 24.38 -33.28 -7.81
C GLN A 241 25.42 -32.16 -7.93
N ILE A 242 25.10 -30.96 -7.46
CA ILE A 242 26.01 -29.80 -7.53
C ILE A 242 26.99 -29.77 -6.36
N SER A 243 26.60 -30.31 -5.20
CA SER A 243 27.43 -30.37 -3.99
C SER A 243 28.46 -31.52 -4.00
N SER A 244 28.31 -32.48 -4.90
CA SER A 244 29.20 -33.64 -5.05
C SER A 244 30.40 -33.39 -6.00
N ASN A 245 30.50 -32.20 -6.60
CA ASN A 245 31.56 -31.76 -7.51
C ASN A 245 32.30 -30.55 -6.94
#